data_AF-A0A5C7SA02-F1
#
_entry.id   AF-A0A5C7SA02-F1
#
_cell.length_a   1.000
_cell.length_b   1.000
_cell.length_c   1.000
_cell.angle_alpha   90.00
_cell.angle_beta   90.00
_cell.angle_gamma   90.00
#
_symmetry.space_group_name_H-M   'P 1'
#
loop_
_entity.id
_entity.type
_entity.pdbx_description
1 polymer ?
#
loop_
_entity_poly.entity_id
_entity_poly.type
_entity_poly.pdbx_seq_one_letter_code
_entity_poly.pdbx_strand_id
1 'polypeptide(L)'
;LGIGAQGLGGLTTVLDVKIMDYPTHAASLPVAMIPNCAATRHVHFHLDGSGPAHLPTPKLEDWPQVTWKADTNVATRVNLDTLTKEEVASWKPGQILLLNGKMLTGRDAAHKRIADMLEKGEKLPVDFTNRVIYYVGPVDPVRDEVVGPAGPTTATRMDKFTRMMLEKTGLISMIGKSERGPVAIEAIKDNQSAYLMAVGGAAYLVSKAIKEAKVVGFEDLGMEAIYEFTVQDMPVTVAVDANGTSVHNTGPKEWQAKIGKIPVVVA
;
A
#
# COMPACT_ATOMS: atom_id res chain seq x y z
N LEU A 1 -20.68 -6.28 -5.51
CA LEU A 1 -19.21 -6.36 -5.73
C LEU A 1 -18.49 -7.08 -4.60
N GLY A 2 -18.77 -6.76 -3.33
CA GLY A 2 -18.12 -7.42 -2.18
C GLY A 2 -16.65 -7.05 -1.99
N ILE A 3 -16.08 -6.21 -2.85
CA ILE A 3 -14.65 -5.84 -2.86
C ILE A 3 -14.24 -5.15 -1.55
N GLY A 4 -15.07 -4.25 -1.04
CA GLY A 4 -14.82 -3.54 0.21
C GLY A 4 -13.71 -2.49 0.10
N ALA A 5 -13.45 -1.79 1.21
CA ALA A 5 -12.36 -0.83 1.30
C ALA A 5 -11.02 -1.54 1.14
N GLN A 6 -10.15 -0.99 0.29
CA GLN A 6 -8.83 -1.55 -0.06
C GLN A 6 -8.85 -2.93 -0.74
N GLY A 7 -10.02 -3.49 -1.09
CA GLY A 7 -10.11 -4.82 -1.70
C GLY A 7 -10.07 -5.99 -0.73
N LEU A 8 -10.23 -5.75 0.58
CA LEU A 8 -10.17 -6.77 1.62
C LEU A 8 -11.47 -7.54 1.86
N GLY A 9 -12.50 -7.29 1.06
CA GLY A 9 -13.85 -7.75 1.34
C GLY A 9 -14.64 -6.71 2.13
N GLY A 10 -15.87 -6.40 1.71
CA GLY A 10 -16.72 -5.45 2.42
C GLY A 10 -17.96 -5.04 1.64
N LEU A 11 -18.90 -4.41 2.36
CA LEU A 11 -20.09 -3.81 1.76
C LEU A 11 -19.73 -2.55 0.94
N THR A 12 -18.93 -1.66 1.54
CA THR A 12 -18.58 -0.37 0.95
C THR A 12 -17.33 -0.47 0.09
N THR A 13 -17.51 -0.46 -1.23
CA THR A 13 -16.41 -0.41 -2.21
C THR A 13 -16.20 1.01 -2.75
N VAL A 14 -17.31 1.72 -2.97
CA VAL A 14 -17.36 3.07 -3.51
C VAL A 14 -18.24 3.89 -2.58
N LEU A 15 -17.84 5.12 -2.28
CA LEU A 15 -18.59 6.01 -1.41
C LEU A 15 -19.74 6.72 -2.16
N ASP A 16 -19.53 7.00 -3.44
CA ASP A 16 -20.44 7.76 -4.27
C ASP A 16 -20.13 7.51 -5.77
N VAL A 17 -21.16 7.56 -6.62
CA VAL A 17 -21.05 7.38 -8.07
C VAL A 17 -21.72 8.55 -8.76
N LYS A 18 -20.96 9.28 -9.58
CA LYS A 18 -21.48 10.34 -10.45
C LYS A 18 -21.54 9.83 -11.88
N ILE A 19 -22.73 9.84 -12.46
CA ILE A 19 -22.97 9.47 -13.86
C ILE A 19 -23.33 10.75 -14.61
N MET A 20 -22.60 11.02 -15.69
CA MET A 20 -22.88 12.10 -16.62
C MET A 20 -22.95 11.51 -18.02
N ASP A 21 -23.96 11.92 -18.78
CA ASP A 21 -24.09 11.63 -20.20
C ASP A 21 -23.89 12.89 -21.03
N TYR A 22 -23.41 12.71 -22.25
CA TYR A 22 -23.16 13.80 -23.20
C TYR A 22 -23.54 13.34 -24.61
N PRO A 23 -24.02 14.25 -25.47
CA PRO A 23 -24.27 13.92 -26.86
C PRO A 23 -22.96 13.52 -27.55
N THR A 24 -23.04 12.52 -28.42
CA THR A 24 -21.90 11.99 -29.16
C THR A 24 -22.27 11.88 -30.63
N HIS A 25 -21.26 11.85 -31.51
CA HIS A 25 -21.49 11.58 -32.93
C HIS A 25 -22.16 10.21 -33.09
N ALA A 26 -23.14 10.08 -34.00
CA ALA A 26 -23.96 8.86 -34.14
C ALA A 26 -23.17 7.56 -34.36
N ALA A 27 -21.94 7.67 -34.88
CA ALA A 27 -21.01 6.54 -35.07
C ALA A 27 -20.07 6.29 -33.87
N SER A 28 -20.32 6.86 -32.69
CA SER A 28 -19.43 6.79 -31.54
C SER A 28 -20.19 6.70 -30.22
N LEU A 29 -19.61 5.97 -29.27
CA LEU A 29 -20.11 5.87 -27.89
C LEU A 29 -18.94 5.84 -26.90
N PRO A 30 -18.19 6.94 -26.73
CA PRO A 30 -17.11 7.02 -25.76
C PRO A 30 -17.64 6.81 -24.33
N VAL A 31 -16.95 5.98 -23.56
CA VAL A 31 -17.23 5.74 -22.14
C VAL A 31 -15.94 5.99 -21.36
N ALA A 32 -16.01 6.81 -20.32
CA ALA A 32 -14.89 7.10 -19.43
C ALA A 32 -15.25 6.76 -17.98
N MET A 33 -14.30 6.16 -17.26
CA MET A 33 -14.38 5.90 -15.83
C MET A 33 -13.22 6.59 -15.13
N ILE A 34 -13.52 7.49 -14.20
CA ILE A 34 -12.52 8.29 -13.49
C ILE A 34 -12.68 8.05 -11.99
N PRO A 35 -11.81 7.24 -11.36
CA PRO A 35 -11.86 7.03 -9.93
C PRO A 35 -11.26 8.23 -9.18
N ASN A 36 -11.90 8.64 -8.09
CA ASN A 36 -11.32 9.56 -7.11
C ASN A 36 -10.90 8.77 -5.87
N CYS A 37 -9.69 9.00 -5.36
CA CYS A 37 -9.14 8.22 -4.26
C CYS A 37 -9.33 8.91 -2.90
N ALA A 38 -8.87 8.25 -1.83
CA ALA A 38 -8.93 8.81 -0.47
C ALA A 38 -8.24 10.18 -0.33
N ALA A 39 -7.30 10.50 -1.22
CA ALA A 39 -6.68 11.83 -1.32
C ALA A 39 -7.50 12.78 -2.22
N THR A 40 -8.83 12.79 -2.06
CA THR A 40 -9.75 13.70 -2.76
C THR A 40 -9.53 15.13 -2.29
N ARG A 41 -8.85 15.93 -3.11
CA ARG A 41 -8.39 17.27 -2.75
C ARG A 41 -8.75 18.23 -3.87
N HIS A 42 -9.81 19.00 -3.67
CA HIS A 42 -10.21 20.07 -4.58
C HIS A 42 -10.70 21.26 -3.76
N VAL A 43 -10.50 22.46 -4.28
CA VAL A 43 -11.04 23.69 -3.72
C VAL A 43 -11.49 24.57 -4.87
N HIS A 44 -12.70 25.12 -4.77
CA HIS A 44 -13.24 26.05 -5.75
C HIS A 44 -13.29 27.44 -5.12
N PHE A 45 -12.91 28.46 -5.87
CA PHE A 45 -13.01 29.86 -5.47
C PHE A 45 -13.37 30.71 -6.68
N HIS A 46 -13.91 31.90 -6.42
CA HIS A 46 -14.23 32.89 -7.44
C HIS A 46 -13.40 34.14 -7.22
N LEU A 47 -12.97 34.77 -8.32
CA LEU A 47 -12.25 36.04 -8.28
C LEU A 47 -13.19 37.14 -8.77
N ASP A 48 -13.52 38.08 -7.89
CA ASP A 48 -14.42 39.21 -8.15
C ASP A 48 -13.71 40.57 -8.03
N GLY A 49 -12.39 40.58 -7.82
CA GLY A 49 -11.59 41.79 -7.64
C GLY A 49 -11.60 42.35 -6.21
N SER A 50 -12.24 41.70 -5.24
CA SER A 50 -12.30 42.17 -3.84
C SER A 50 -11.01 41.93 -3.03
N GLY A 51 -10.08 41.11 -3.54
CA GLY A 51 -8.80 40.81 -2.90
C GLY A 51 -8.40 39.34 -3.01
N PRO A 52 -7.46 38.87 -2.16
CA PRO A 52 -7.06 37.47 -2.10
C PRO A 52 -8.22 36.55 -1.68
N ALA A 53 -8.28 35.36 -2.29
CA ALA A 53 -9.22 34.33 -1.85
C ALA A 53 -8.76 33.75 -0.50
N HIS A 54 -9.64 33.81 0.51
CA HIS A 54 -9.39 33.23 1.82
C HIS A 54 -10.05 31.84 1.92
N LEU A 55 -9.23 30.80 2.10
CA LEU A 55 -9.68 29.41 2.20
C LEU A 55 -9.64 28.98 3.68
N PRO A 56 -10.78 28.91 4.40
CA PRO A 56 -10.79 28.54 5.80
C PRO A 56 -10.32 27.09 5.99
N THR A 57 -9.52 26.84 7.01
CA THR A 57 -9.12 25.48 7.39
C THR A 57 -10.35 24.73 7.90
N PRO A 58 -10.62 23.49 7.41
CA PRO A 58 -11.70 22.66 7.92
C PRO A 58 -11.57 22.43 9.42
N LYS A 59 -12.68 22.43 10.15
CA LYS A 59 -12.64 22.16 11.59
C LYS A 59 -12.69 20.66 11.83
N LEU A 60 -11.96 20.19 12.84
CA LEU A 60 -11.99 18.77 13.22
C LEU A 60 -13.38 18.31 13.68
N GLU A 61 -14.18 19.23 14.24
CA GLU A 61 -15.57 18.97 14.67
C GLU A 61 -16.54 18.70 13.51
N ASP A 62 -16.19 19.10 12.28
CA ASP A 62 -17.00 18.85 11.08
C ASP A 62 -16.94 17.37 10.64
N TRP A 63 -15.94 16.62 11.12
CA TRP A 63 -15.78 15.20 10.82
C TRP A 63 -16.53 14.32 11.83
N PRO A 64 -17.10 13.18 11.39
CA PRO A 64 -17.80 12.27 12.28
C PRO A 64 -16.86 11.74 13.36
N GLN A 65 -17.36 11.64 14.60
CA GLN A 65 -16.62 11.08 15.72
C GLN A 65 -16.37 9.58 15.46
N VAL A 66 -15.13 9.23 15.12
CA VAL A 66 -14.72 7.84 14.92
C VAL A 66 -14.54 7.20 16.30
N THR A 67 -15.52 6.40 16.72
CA THR A 67 -15.53 5.69 18.01
C THR A 67 -14.84 4.33 17.94
N TRP A 68 -14.50 3.87 16.75
CA TRP A 68 -13.80 2.60 16.54
C TRP A 68 -12.41 2.63 17.16
N LYS A 69 -12.08 1.61 17.93
CA LYS A 69 -10.74 1.38 18.47
C LYS A 69 -10.19 0.09 17.89
N ALA A 70 -8.95 0.16 17.39
CA ALA A 70 -8.24 -1.04 16.98
C ALA A 70 -8.02 -1.94 18.20
N ASP A 71 -8.38 -3.21 18.10
CA ASP A 71 -7.98 -4.20 19.10
C ASP A 71 -6.55 -4.65 18.77
N THR A 72 -5.57 -4.06 19.43
CA THR A 72 -4.16 -4.42 19.22
C THR A 72 -3.79 -5.76 19.86
N ASN A 73 -4.67 -6.35 20.67
CA ASN A 73 -4.38 -7.64 21.33
C ASN A 73 -4.48 -8.82 20.36
N VAL A 74 -5.24 -8.65 19.26
CA VAL A 74 -5.35 -9.67 18.21
C VAL A 74 -4.24 -9.55 17.16
N ALA A 75 -3.42 -8.50 17.22
CA ALA A 75 -2.33 -8.29 16.29
C ALA A 75 -1.05 -9.01 16.73
N THR A 76 -0.32 -9.59 15.77
CA THR A 76 0.97 -10.24 16.03
C THR A 76 2.08 -9.20 15.89
N ARG A 77 2.89 -9.01 16.94
CA ARG A 77 4.09 -8.18 16.86
C ARG A 77 5.22 -8.98 16.24
N VAL A 78 5.86 -8.40 15.23
CA VAL A 78 6.94 -9.02 14.45
C VAL A 78 8.21 -8.19 14.63
N ASN A 79 9.31 -8.84 14.99
CA ASN A 79 10.62 -8.22 15.02
C ASN A 79 11.36 -8.46 13.69
N LEU A 80 11.49 -7.41 12.89
CA LEU A 80 12.14 -7.42 11.59
C LEU A 80 13.64 -7.72 11.67
N ASP A 81 14.30 -7.39 12.78
CA ASP A 81 15.74 -7.56 12.93
C ASP A 81 16.15 -9.02 13.17
N THR A 82 15.18 -9.87 13.55
CA THR A 82 15.37 -11.30 13.79
C THR A 82 14.42 -12.18 12.96
N LEU A 83 13.78 -11.59 11.94
CA LEU A 83 12.74 -12.25 11.17
C LEU A 83 13.29 -13.43 10.36
N THR A 84 12.64 -14.59 10.46
CA THR A 84 13.03 -15.79 9.71
C THR A 84 12.03 -16.12 8.60
N LYS A 85 12.46 -16.94 7.63
CA LYS A 85 11.58 -17.42 6.55
C LYS A 85 10.44 -18.27 7.08
N GLU A 86 10.69 -19.05 8.12
CA GLU A 86 9.70 -19.93 8.76
C GLU A 86 8.59 -19.10 9.43
N GLU A 87 8.97 -17.99 10.09
CA GLU A 87 7.98 -17.08 10.67
C GLU A 87 7.13 -16.43 9.57
N VAL A 88 7.74 -15.93 8.49
CA VAL A 88 7.02 -15.38 7.34
C VAL A 88 6.06 -16.41 6.73
N ALA A 89 6.50 -17.65 6.56
CA ALA A 89 5.70 -18.73 5.99
C ALA A 89 4.54 -19.17 6.90
N SER A 90 4.60 -18.87 8.20
CA SER A 90 3.54 -19.17 9.15
C SER A 90 2.34 -18.23 9.05
N TRP A 91 2.55 -17.01 8.52
CA TRP A 91 1.53 -15.96 8.45
C TRP A 91 0.32 -16.38 7.61
N LYS A 92 -0.87 -15.92 8.02
CA LYS A 92 -2.13 -16.26 7.38
C LYS A 92 -2.79 -15.06 6.69
N PRO A 93 -3.48 -15.25 5.56
CA PRO A 93 -4.19 -14.17 4.88
C PRO A 93 -5.16 -13.46 5.84
N GLY A 94 -5.12 -12.13 5.87
CA GLY A 94 -5.96 -11.29 6.72
C GLY A 94 -5.42 -11.07 8.15
N GLN A 95 -4.34 -11.75 8.54
CA GLN A 95 -3.67 -11.51 9.82
C GLN A 95 -3.13 -10.07 9.89
N ILE A 96 -3.34 -9.43 11.03
CA ILE A 96 -2.82 -8.08 11.33
C ILE A 96 -1.47 -8.24 12.02
N LEU A 97 -0.45 -7.58 11.50
CA LEU A 97 0.90 -7.55 12.05
C LEU A 97 1.26 -6.12 12.49
N LEU A 98 2.07 -6.04 13.54
CA LEU A 98 2.71 -4.82 14.01
C LEU A 98 4.23 -4.97 13.86
N LEU A 99 4.79 -4.36 12.83
CA LEU A 99 6.20 -4.50 12.50
C LEU A 99 7.06 -3.57 13.36
N ASN A 100 8.15 -4.11 13.89
CA ASN A 100 9.14 -3.42 14.70
C ASN A 100 10.54 -3.76 14.19
N GLY A 101 11.46 -2.78 14.12
CA GLY A 101 12.82 -2.99 13.64
C GLY A 101 13.06 -2.40 12.24
N LYS A 102 14.07 -2.89 11.52
CA LYS A 102 14.56 -2.25 10.29
C LYS A 102 14.01 -2.85 9.00
N MET A 103 13.44 -2.01 8.14
CA MET A 103 13.04 -2.37 6.78
C MET A 103 13.70 -1.49 5.73
N LEU A 104 13.82 -2.01 4.52
CA LEU A 104 14.31 -1.25 3.37
C LEU A 104 13.13 -0.64 2.60
N THR A 105 13.37 0.40 1.82
CA THR A 105 12.40 0.94 0.87
C THR A 105 12.88 0.75 -0.56
N GLY A 106 11.96 0.84 -1.50
CA GLY A 106 12.29 0.94 -2.91
C GLY A 106 11.05 0.74 -3.76
N ARG A 107 10.94 1.50 -4.84
CA ARG A 107 9.84 1.36 -5.81
C ARG A 107 10.39 1.25 -7.23
N ASP A 108 9.65 1.72 -8.21
CA ASP A 108 9.83 1.48 -9.64
C ASP A 108 11.29 1.63 -10.13
N ALA A 109 11.93 2.79 -9.90
CA ALA A 109 13.28 3.07 -10.38
C ALA A 109 14.36 2.26 -9.62
N ALA A 110 14.23 2.11 -8.31
CA ALA A 110 15.14 1.27 -7.52
C ALA A 110 15.11 -0.18 -7.97
N HIS A 111 13.92 -0.76 -8.20
CA HIS A 111 13.79 -2.14 -8.68
C HIS A 111 14.37 -2.31 -10.08
N LYS A 112 14.14 -1.34 -10.98
CA LYS A 112 14.73 -1.37 -12.31
C LYS A 112 16.26 -1.35 -12.24
N ARG A 113 16.83 -0.47 -11.41
CA ARG A 113 18.28 -0.38 -11.24
C ARG A 113 18.88 -1.64 -10.59
N ILE A 114 18.21 -2.23 -9.59
CA ILE A 114 18.62 -3.52 -9.01
C ILE A 114 18.66 -4.61 -10.09
N ALA A 115 17.62 -4.68 -10.93
CA ALA A 115 17.58 -5.64 -12.02
C ALA A 115 18.77 -5.47 -12.98
N ASP A 116 19.03 -4.23 -13.41
CA ASP A 116 20.12 -3.92 -14.34
C ASP A 116 21.51 -4.24 -13.74
N MET A 117 21.70 -3.98 -12.45
CA MET A 117 22.94 -4.32 -11.73
C MET A 117 23.13 -5.84 -11.64
N LEU A 118 22.08 -6.58 -11.29
CA LEU A 118 22.15 -8.05 -11.20
C LEU A 118 22.37 -8.72 -12.56
N GLU A 119 21.82 -8.17 -13.63
CA GLU A 119 22.09 -8.64 -15.01
C GLU A 119 23.56 -8.46 -15.39
N LYS A 120 24.21 -7.40 -14.89
CA LYS A 120 25.65 -7.13 -15.10
C LYS A 120 26.56 -7.85 -14.10
N GLY A 121 26.02 -8.57 -13.12
CA GLY A 121 26.79 -9.19 -12.04
C GLY A 121 27.41 -8.18 -11.07
N GLU A 122 26.87 -6.97 -10.99
CA GLU A 122 27.34 -5.91 -10.08
C GLU A 122 26.83 -6.17 -8.65
N LYS A 123 27.62 -5.72 -7.66
CA LYS A 123 27.25 -5.81 -6.26
C LYS A 123 26.21 -4.74 -5.91
N LEU A 124 25.11 -5.14 -5.27
CA LEU A 124 24.09 -4.21 -4.79
C LEU A 124 24.62 -3.32 -3.66
N PRO A 125 24.13 -2.06 -3.53
CA PRO A 125 24.57 -1.14 -2.48
C PRO A 125 24.13 -1.54 -1.07
N VAL A 126 23.14 -2.44 -0.97
CA VAL A 126 22.58 -2.94 0.29
C VAL A 126 22.33 -4.45 0.19
N ASP A 127 22.35 -5.12 1.35
CA ASP A 127 21.98 -6.53 1.47
C ASP A 127 20.49 -6.66 1.79
N PHE A 128 19.79 -7.47 1.00
CA PHE A 128 18.35 -7.75 1.15
C PHE A 128 18.08 -9.07 1.87
N THR A 129 19.12 -9.83 2.23
CA THR A 129 18.99 -11.13 2.90
C THR A 129 18.21 -10.99 4.20
N ASN A 130 17.10 -11.72 4.29
CA ASN A 130 16.17 -11.67 5.43
C ASN A 130 15.62 -10.27 5.74
N ARG A 131 15.56 -9.38 4.73
CA ARG A 131 14.96 -8.06 4.86
C ARG A 131 13.53 -8.04 4.31
N VAL A 132 12.79 -7.04 4.78
CA VAL A 132 11.49 -6.65 4.24
C VAL A 132 11.65 -5.35 3.44
N ILE A 133 11.04 -5.26 2.27
CA ILE A 133 11.04 -4.05 1.44
C ILE A 133 9.67 -3.38 1.44
N TYR A 134 9.63 -2.07 1.68
CA TYR A 134 8.44 -1.24 1.62
C TYR A 134 8.41 -0.43 0.32
N TYR A 135 7.36 -0.64 -0.48
CA TYR A 135 7.12 0.14 -1.69
C TYR A 135 6.54 1.50 -1.33
N VAL A 136 7.43 2.48 -1.16
CA VAL A 136 7.10 3.84 -0.76
C VAL A 136 7.98 4.83 -1.50
N GLY A 137 7.43 6.01 -1.78
CA GLY A 137 8.21 7.21 -2.07
C GLY A 137 7.96 8.20 -0.95
N PRO A 138 8.82 8.27 0.08
CA PRO A 138 8.60 9.18 1.19
C PRO A 138 8.68 10.63 0.70
N VAL A 139 7.87 11.49 1.31
CA VAL A 139 8.01 12.94 1.15
C VAL A 139 9.16 13.43 2.02
N ASP A 140 9.88 14.44 1.55
CA ASP A 140 10.97 15.07 2.30
C ASP A 140 10.47 15.55 3.68
N PRO A 141 11.23 15.31 4.75
CA PRO A 141 10.87 15.78 6.08
C PRO A 141 10.86 17.31 6.14
N VAL A 142 9.93 17.86 6.92
CA VAL A 142 9.90 19.29 7.23
C VAL A 142 10.27 19.50 8.69
N ARG A 143 11.21 20.42 8.96
CA ARG A 143 11.71 20.72 10.31
C ARG A 143 12.29 19.47 10.98
N ASP A 144 11.72 19.05 12.10
CA ASP A 144 12.22 17.97 12.95
C ASP A 144 11.52 16.62 12.66
N GLU A 145 10.80 16.52 11.55
CA GLU A 145 10.23 15.25 11.12
C GLU A 145 11.33 14.26 10.75
N VAL A 146 11.19 13.01 11.20
CA VAL A 146 12.06 11.90 10.76
C VAL A 146 11.93 11.68 9.26
N VAL A 147 10.69 11.75 8.77
CA VAL A 147 10.30 11.61 7.36
C VAL A 147 8.93 12.25 7.20
N GLY A 148 8.66 12.82 6.03
CA GLY A 148 7.33 13.30 5.67
C GLY A 148 6.32 12.15 5.50
N PRO A 149 5.12 12.43 4.96
CA PRO A 149 4.15 11.37 4.64
C PRO A 149 4.76 10.22 3.82
N ALA A 150 4.58 8.99 4.28
CA ALA A 150 5.26 7.79 3.74
C ALA A 150 4.27 6.65 3.51
N GLY A 151 3.29 6.89 2.64
CA GLY A 151 2.22 5.94 2.32
C GLY A 151 2.62 4.89 1.26
N PRO A 152 1.96 3.73 1.24
CA PRO A 152 2.29 2.65 0.32
C PRO A 152 1.99 3.02 -1.13
N THR A 153 2.77 2.42 -2.02
CA THR A 153 2.62 2.49 -3.47
C THR A 153 2.01 1.20 -4.03
N THR A 154 1.32 1.29 -5.18
CA THR A 154 0.67 0.16 -5.85
C THR A 154 1.67 -0.96 -6.13
N ALA A 155 1.48 -2.11 -5.49
CA ALA A 155 2.43 -3.21 -5.49
C ALA A 155 2.52 -3.91 -6.85
N THR A 156 1.44 -3.95 -7.63
CA THR A 156 1.37 -4.63 -8.93
C THR A 156 2.44 -4.14 -9.91
N ARG A 157 2.90 -2.89 -9.77
CA ARG A 157 3.96 -2.33 -10.64
C ARG A 157 5.33 -3.01 -10.44
N MET A 158 5.53 -3.63 -9.28
CA MET A 158 6.75 -4.36 -8.93
C MET A 158 6.64 -5.88 -9.21
N ASP A 159 5.51 -6.37 -9.72
CA ASP A 159 5.28 -7.81 -9.90
C ASP A 159 6.32 -8.45 -10.81
N LYS A 160 6.69 -7.77 -11.91
CA LYS A 160 7.71 -8.24 -12.86
C LYS A 160 9.11 -8.41 -12.23
N PHE A 161 9.39 -7.74 -11.12
CA PHE A 161 10.67 -7.83 -10.41
C PHE A 161 10.63 -8.81 -9.24
N THR A 162 9.45 -9.29 -8.85
CA THR A 162 9.25 -9.97 -7.57
C THR A 162 10.04 -11.26 -7.47
N ARG A 163 9.96 -12.12 -8.50
CA ARG A 163 10.70 -13.37 -8.53
C ARG A 163 12.20 -13.13 -8.42
N MET A 164 12.72 -12.18 -9.19
CA MET A 164 14.12 -11.77 -9.14
C MET A 164 14.52 -11.31 -7.72
N MET A 165 13.73 -10.44 -7.09
CA MET A 165 14.03 -9.94 -5.75
C MET A 165 14.09 -11.09 -4.73
N LEU A 166 13.12 -12.00 -4.75
CA LEU A 166 13.07 -13.13 -3.80
C LEU A 166 14.23 -14.11 -4.03
N GLU A 167 14.47 -14.52 -5.28
CA GLU A 167 15.43 -15.57 -5.61
C GLU A 167 16.88 -15.10 -5.62
N LYS A 168 17.15 -13.85 -6.06
CA LYS A 168 18.52 -13.36 -6.25
C LYS A 168 19.05 -12.50 -5.11
N THR A 169 18.18 -11.93 -4.29
CA THR A 169 18.61 -10.97 -3.24
C THR A 169 18.40 -11.48 -1.81
N GLY A 170 17.68 -12.58 -1.63
CA GLY A 170 17.38 -13.13 -0.31
C GLY A 170 16.30 -12.36 0.46
N LEU A 171 15.59 -11.44 -0.20
CA LEU A 171 14.43 -10.73 0.32
C LEU A 171 13.35 -11.72 0.78
N ILE A 172 12.75 -11.50 1.95
CA ILE A 172 11.80 -12.46 2.55
C ILE A 172 10.35 -11.97 2.55
N SER A 173 10.09 -10.67 2.46
CA SER A 173 8.73 -10.14 2.36
C SER A 173 8.70 -8.74 1.75
N MET A 174 7.53 -8.32 1.28
CA MET A 174 7.31 -6.99 0.70
C MET A 174 6.04 -6.35 1.23
N ILE A 175 6.04 -5.02 1.34
CA ILE A 175 4.92 -4.20 1.80
C ILE A 175 4.51 -3.23 0.70
N GLY A 176 3.22 -3.11 0.40
CA GLY A 176 2.69 -2.15 -0.57
C GLY A 176 1.20 -1.87 -0.36
N LYS A 177 0.52 -1.46 -1.43
CA LYS A 177 -0.96 -1.41 -1.49
C LYS A 177 -1.49 -2.11 -2.73
N SER A 178 -2.78 -2.44 -2.70
CA SER A 178 -3.51 -3.15 -3.76
C SER A 178 -3.11 -4.63 -3.87
N GLU A 179 -3.83 -5.33 -4.74
CA GLU A 179 -3.64 -6.72 -5.08
C GLU A 179 -2.32 -6.97 -5.81
N ARG A 180 -1.92 -8.25 -5.81
CA ARG A 180 -0.78 -8.77 -6.55
C ARG A 180 -1.31 -9.59 -7.72
N GLY A 181 -0.66 -9.48 -8.87
CA GLY A 181 -0.95 -10.30 -10.03
C GLY A 181 -0.50 -11.75 -9.87
N PRO A 182 -0.92 -12.65 -10.77
CA PRO A 182 -0.64 -14.09 -10.68
C PRO A 182 0.87 -14.39 -10.65
N VAL A 183 1.68 -13.69 -11.46
CA VAL A 183 3.14 -13.88 -11.51
C VAL A 183 3.80 -13.60 -10.15
N ALA A 184 3.35 -12.56 -9.45
CA ALA A 184 3.86 -12.24 -8.13
C ALA A 184 3.38 -13.24 -7.07
N ILE A 185 2.12 -13.68 -7.13
CA ILE A 185 1.56 -14.67 -6.20
C ILE A 185 2.31 -16.00 -6.33
N GLU A 186 2.59 -16.45 -7.55
CA GLU A 186 3.37 -17.66 -7.82
C GLU A 186 4.79 -17.54 -7.26
N ALA A 187 5.47 -16.41 -7.51
CA ALA A 187 6.80 -16.17 -6.96
C ALA A 187 6.82 -16.17 -5.42
N ILE A 188 5.81 -15.57 -4.78
CA ILE A 188 5.65 -15.57 -3.32
C ILE A 188 5.53 -17.01 -2.81
N LYS A 189 4.69 -17.83 -3.45
CA LYS A 189 4.47 -19.23 -3.09
C LYS A 189 5.74 -20.07 -3.21
N ASP A 190 6.41 -19.99 -4.36
CA ASP A 190 7.61 -20.79 -4.63
C ASP A 190 8.75 -20.50 -3.66
N ASN A 191 8.82 -19.25 -3.18
CA ASN A 191 9.87 -18.79 -2.27
C ASN A 191 9.46 -18.81 -0.79
N GLN A 192 8.26 -19.31 -0.46
CA GLN A 192 7.71 -19.31 0.90
C GLN A 192 7.74 -17.92 1.56
N SER A 193 7.46 -16.89 0.77
CA SER A 193 7.44 -15.48 1.19
C SER A 193 6.01 -15.04 1.55
N ALA A 194 5.83 -13.75 1.86
CA ALA A 194 4.51 -13.15 2.01
C ALA A 194 4.50 -11.72 1.45
N TYR A 195 3.33 -11.28 1.01
CA TYR A 195 3.06 -9.87 0.70
C TYR A 195 2.13 -9.26 1.74
N LEU A 196 2.58 -8.14 2.28
CA LEU A 196 1.91 -7.36 3.30
C LEU A 196 1.33 -6.09 2.68
N MET A 197 0.16 -5.68 3.16
CA MET A 197 -0.50 -4.47 2.73
C MET A 197 -0.52 -3.45 3.86
N ALA A 198 0.03 -2.26 3.60
CA ALA A 198 -0.16 -1.09 4.44
C ALA A 198 -1.40 -0.31 3.99
N VAL A 199 -1.98 0.49 4.90
CA VAL A 199 -3.21 1.23 4.61
C VAL A 199 -2.96 2.33 3.56
N GLY A 200 -3.60 2.19 2.41
CA GLY A 200 -3.56 3.20 1.35
C GLY A 200 -4.30 4.49 1.75
N GLY A 201 -3.70 5.65 1.46
CA GLY A 201 -4.31 6.97 1.73
C GLY A 201 -4.03 7.55 3.11
N ALA A 202 -3.50 6.76 4.05
CA ALA A 202 -3.18 7.18 5.42
C ALA A 202 -1.69 7.54 5.61
N ALA A 203 -1.04 8.12 4.59
CA ALA A 203 0.41 8.28 4.53
C ALA A 203 1.05 8.99 5.74
N TYR A 204 0.38 10.03 6.27
CA TYR A 204 0.83 10.75 7.45
C TYR A 204 0.74 9.92 8.74
N LEU A 205 -0.29 9.09 8.88
CA LEU A 205 -0.44 8.21 10.05
C LEU A 205 0.58 7.07 10.00
N VAL A 206 0.78 6.48 8.82
CA VAL A 206 1.79 5.43 8.61
C VAL A 206 3.20 5.96 8.91
N SER A 207 3.52 7.21 8.53
CA SER A 207 4.83 7.77 8.83
C SER A 207 5.11 7.97 10.32
N LYS A 208 4.08 8.03 11.19
CA LYS A 208 4.28 8.07 12.65
C LYS A 208 4.86 6.79 13.24
N ALA A 209 4.76 5.67 12.53
CA ALA A 209 5.42 4.44 12.91
C ALA A 209 6.92 4.46 12.58
N ILE A 210 7.39 5.34 11.69
CA ILE A 210 8.79 5.47 11.30
C ILE A 210 9.51 6.35 12.32
N LYS A 211 10.57 5.80 12.94
CA LYS A 211 11.35 6.44 14.00
C LYS A 211 12.71 6.92 13.53
N GLU A 212 13.26 6.30 12.48
CA GLU A 212 14.48 6.74 11.82
C GLU A 212 14.37 6.47 10.32
N ALA A 213 15.01 7.32 9.51
CA ALA A 213 15.08 7.16 8.06
C ALA A 213 16.49 7.55 7.56
N LYS A 214 17.13 6.65 6.82
CA LYS A 214 18.47 6.87 6.26
C LYS A 214 18.55 6.40 4.82
N VAL A 215 19.06 7.23 3.92
CA VAL A 215 19.40 6.79 2.56
C VAL A 215 20.59 5.83 2.63
N VAL A 216 20.43 4.64 2.05
CA VAL A 216 21.44 3.57 2.04
C VAL A 216 21.82 3.11 0.63
N GLY A 217 21.10 3.57 -0.40
CA GLY A 217 21.46 3.32 -1.79
C GLY A 217 20.68 4.19 -2.77
N PHE A 218 21.29 4.47 -3.92
CA PHE A 218 20.67 5.20 -5.04
C PHE A 218 20.11 6.58 -4.65
N GLU A 219 20.87 7.35 -3.88
CA GLU A 219 20.49 8.70 -3.45
C GLU A 219 20.06 9.62 -4.61
N ASP A 220 20.67 9.44 -5.79
CA ASP A 220 20.35 10.16 -7.02
C ASP A 220 18.92 9.92 -7.53
N LEU A 221 18.21 8.90 -7.03
CA LEU A 221 16.81 8.62 -7.35
C LEU A 221 15.80 9.43 -6.50
N GLY A 222 16.27 10.28 -5.58
CA GLY A 222 15.41 11.13 -4.74
C GLY A 222 14.41 10.33 -3.92
N MET A 223 13.11 10.60 -4.08
CA MET A 223 12.05 9.83 -3.40
C MET A 223 12.01 8.34 -3.77
N GLU A 224 12.71 7.91 -4.82
CA GLU A 224 12.83 6.49 -5.20
C GLU A 224 14.11 5.82 -4.72
N ALA A 225 14.95 6.53 -3.95
CA ALA A 225 16.14 5.95 -3.32
C ALA A 225 15.77 4.80 -2.35
N ILE A 226 16.78 3.99 -2.03
CA ILE A 226 16.65 2.96 -0.99
C ILE A 226 16.94 3.64 0.35
N TYR A 227 15.90 3.71 1.19
CA TYR A 227 16.02 4.11 2.57
C TYR A 227 16.03 2.85 3.46
N GLU A 228 16.74 2.91 4.58
CA GLU A 228 16.52 2.04 5.72
C GLU A 228 15.67 2.80 6.73
N PHE A 229 14.49 2.26 7.02
CA PHE A 229 13.58 2.78 8.04
C PHE A 229 13.67 1.92 9.30
N THR A 230 13.76 2.56 10.46
CA THR A 230 13.48 1.92 11.75
C THR A 230 12.01 2.19 12.09
N VAL A 231 11.20 1.14 12.23
CA VAL A 231 9.76 1.27 12.54
C VAL A 231 9.41 0.71 13.92
N GLN A 232 8.33 1.25 14.49
CA GLN A 232 7.73 0.78 15.73
C GLN A 232 6.21 0.66 15.56
N ASP A 233 5.69 -0.53 15.87
CA ASP A 233 4.27 -0.90 15.76
C ASP A 233 3.62 -0.47 14.42
N MET A 234 4.34 -0.62 13.31
CA MET A 234 3.81 -0.29 11.98
C MET A 234 2.72 -1.31 11.58
N PRO A 235 1.46 -0.88 11.38
CA PRO A 235 0.37 -1.80 11.10
C PRO A 235 0.35 -2.22 9.62
N VAL A 236 0.33 -3.53 9.38
CA VAL A 236 0.15 -4.12 8.06
C VAL A 236 -0.77 -5.35 8.13
N THR A 237 -1.38 -5.70 7.01
CA THR A 237 -2.20 -6.91 6.87
C THR A 237 -1.56 -7.88 5.89
N VAL A 238 -1.51 -9.16 6.23
CA VAL A 238 -1.04 -10.21 5.31
C VAL A 238 -2.03 -10.33 4.15
N ALA A 239 -1.62 -9.87 2.97
CA ALA A 239 -2.48 -9.84 1.78
C ALA A 239 -2.28 -11.06 0.89
N VAL A 240 -1.07 -11.63 0.82
CA VAL A 240 -0.78 -12.93 0.20
C VAL A 240 0.12 -13.73 1.14
N ASP A 241 -0.28 -14.95 1.48
CA ASP A 241 0.52 -15.86 2.31
C ASP A 241 1.51 -16.70 1.47
N ALA A 242 2.35 -17.47 2.17
CA ALA A 242 3.34 -18.37 1.56
C ALA A 242 2.73 -19.54 0.75
N ASN A 243 1.42 -19.76 0.83
CA ASN A 243 0.73 -20.74 -0.01
C ASN A 243 0.18 -20.12 -1.31
N GLY A 244 0.30 -18.80 -1.48
CA GLY A 244 -0.26 -18.05 -2.60
C GLY A 244 -1.75 -17.69 -2.42
N THR A 245 -2.29 -17.80 -1.21
CA THR A 245 -3.67 -17.40 -0.90
C THR A 245 -3.73 -15.89 -0.76
N SER A 246 -4.51 -15.23 -1.62
CA SER A 246 -4.67 -13.77 -1.63
C SER A 246 -5.99 -13.33 -0.98
N VAL A 247 -5.94 -12.39 -0.03
CA VAL A 247 -7.13 -11.78 0.57
C VAL A 247 -7.98 -11.04 -0.46
N HIS A 248 -7.34 -10.46 -1.48
CA HIS A 248 -8.03 -9.79 -2.58
C HIS A 248 -8.83 -10.77 -3.46
N ASN A 249 -8.57 -12.08 -3.35
CA ASN A 249 -9.36 -13.13 -4.00
C ASN A 249 -10.41 -13.73 -3.06
N THR A 250 -10.08 -13.93 -1.78
CA THR A 250 -10.96 -14.60 -0.81
C THR A 250 -11.97 -13.65 -0.20
N GLY A 251 -11.54 -12.46 0.23
CA GLY A 251 -12.38 -11.45 0.88
C GLY A 251 -13.59 -11.05 0.04
N PRO A 252 -13.43 -10.66 -1.23
CA PRO A 252 -14.57 -10.32 -2.08
C PRO A 252 -15.55 -11.48 -2.29
N LYS A 253 -15.07 -12.72 -2.43
CA LYS A 253 -15.93 -13.91 -2.57
C LYS A 253 -16.75 -14.17 -1.32
N GLU A 254 -16.11 -14.09 -0.14
CA GLU A 254 -16.80 -14.25 1.14
C GLU A 254 -17.90 -13.21 1.32
N TRP A 255 -17.59 -11.95 1.01
CA TRP A 255 -18.55 -10.86 1.12
C TRP A 255 -19.66 -10.92 0.08
N GLN A 256 -19.40 -11.36 -1.14
CA GLN A 256 -20.45 -11.61 -2.14
C GLN A 256 -21.46 -12.64 -1.62
N ALA A 257 -21.00 -13.73 -1.01
CA ALA A 257 -21.87 -14.74 -0.42
C ALA A 257 -22.69 -14.22 0.77
N LYS A 258 -22.13 -13.28 1.56
CA LYS A 258 -22.84 -12.58 2.65
C LYS A 258 -23.87 -11.59 2.12
N ILE A 259 -23.50 -10.76 1.15
CA ILE A 259 -24.34 -9.70 0.56
C ILE A 259 -25.52 -10.31 -0.22
N GLY A 260 -25.31 -11.42 -0.92
CA GLY A 260 -26.39 -12.09 -1.66
C GLY A 260 -27.57 -12.57 -0.79
N LYS A 261 -27.40 -12.56 0.54
CA LYS A 261 -28.47 -12.86 1.52
C LYS A 261 -29.20 -11.63 2.03
N ILE A 262 -28.74 -10.42 1.70
CA ILE A 262 -29.38 -9.17 2.13
C ILE A 262 -30.58 -8.94 1.21
N PRO A 263 -31.81 -8.88 1.73
CA PRO A 263 -32.99 -8.63 0.91
C PRO A 263 -32.87 -7.25 0.24
N VAL A 264 -32.97 -7.23 -1.08
CA VAL A 264 -33.06 -5.98 -1.83
C VAL A 264 -34.48 -5.47 -1.67
N VAL A 265 -34.66 -4.47 -0.80
CA VAL A 265 -35.92 -3.72 -0.73
C VAL A 265 -35.94 -2.86 -1.98
N VAL A 266 -36.79 -3.24 -2.94
CA VAL A 266 -37.05 -2.38 -4.10
C VAL A 266 -37.76 -1.14 -3.58
N ALA A 267 -37.10 0.01 -3.70
CA ALA A 267 -37.67 1.31 -3.36
C ALA A 267 -38.68 1.76 -4.43
#